data_AF-A0A9N9VKQ6-F1
#
_entry.id   AF-A0A9N9VKQ6-F1
#
_cell.length_a   1.000
_cell.length_b   1.000
_cell.length_c   1.000
_cell.angle_alpha   90.00
_cell.angle_beta   90.00
_cell.angle_gamma   90.00
#
_symmetry.space_group_name_H-M   'P 1'
#
loop_
_entity.id
_entity.type
_entity.pdbx_description
1 polymer ?
#
loop_
_entity_poly.entity_id
_entity_poly.type
_entity_poly.pdbx_seq_one_letter_code
_entity_poly.pdbx_strand_id
1 'polypeptide(L)'
;MKSKTTVSHPFGNPAPFAEPAWHNVLESPYYNDSHRKLRAFVRDYLEKHIVPVVEEWEETGEVPLEEIVRWARSGLAFQDMPEKYRPGIGLPAGIPEKEWDIFHFIILHQETARVGYVGCLGDRHTFRQPLFRHQVIRHKLAKMARYIESHWAWIEQIAYHIKATGGIGPELSSRIALCKVQGGRLLELANREAQQISGGNGYQRGGIGGRVEQISRDLRMSIVGGGSEEIITDLAVRQEMKHAKARGSKL
;
A
#
# COMPACT_ATOMS: atom_id res chain seq x y z
N MET A 1 -29.43 15.35 13.38
CA MET A 1 -27.99 15.67 13.33
C MET A 1 -27.59 15.71 11.86
N LYS A 2 -27.26 16.88 11.29
CA LYS A 2 -26.78 16.94 9.90
C LYS A 2 -25.38 16.34 9.88
N SER A 3 -25.27 15.10 9.41
CA SER A 3 -23.99 14.46 9.09
C SER A 3 -23.23 15.40 8.16
N LYS A 4 -22.05 15.87 8.58
CA LYS A 4 -21.11 16.60 7.71
C LYS A 4 -20.48 15.62 6.71
N THR A 5 -21.29 14.98 5.88
CA THR A 5 -20.77 14.15 4.79
C THR A 5 -20.39 15.08 3.65
N THR A 6 -19.21 15.68 3.72
CA THR A 6 -18.64 16.40 2.56
C THR A 6 -17.12 16.42 2.68
N VAL A 7 -16.46 15.44 2.06
CA VAL A 7 -15.06 15.64 1.64
C VAL A 7 -15.10 16.79 0.64
N SER A 8 -14.43 17.90 0.98
CA SER A 8 -14.55 19.16 0.23
C SER A 8 -13.89 19.12 -1.14
N HIS A 9 -12.91 18.23 -1.36
CA HIS A 9 -12.28 18.01 -2.67
C HIS A 9 -11.85 16.54 -2.84
N PRO A 10 -12.28 15.84 -3.90
CA PRO A 10 -11.79 14.49 -4.19
C PRO A 10 -10.29 14.55 -4.54
N PHE A 11 -9.49 13.69 -3.93
CA PHE A 11 -8.05 13.57 -4.17
C PHE A 11 -7.74 12.28 -4.93
N GLY A 12 -6.79 12.37 -5.87
CA GLY A 12 -6.33 11.23 -6.65
C GLY A 12 -7.37 10.75 -7.66
N ASN A 13 -7.43 9.44 -7.87
CA ASN A 13 -8.27 8.85 -8.90
C ASN A 13 -9.74 8.73 -8.44
N PRO A 14 -10.71 9.33 -9.16
CA PRO A 14 -12.12 9.28 -8.79
C PRO A 14 -12.79 7.92 -9.07
N ALA A 15 -12.09 6.96 -9.68
CA ALA A 15 -12.63 5.64 -9.94
C ALA A 15 -12.98 4.89 -8.64
N PRO A 16 -14.04 4.08 -8.64
CA PRO A 16 -14.43 3.32 -7.44
C PRO A 16 -13.28 2.46 -6.92
N PHE A 17 -13.01 2.56 -5.61
CA PHE A 17 -11.96 1.82 -4.91
C PHE A 17 -10.52 2.10 -5.38
N ALA A 18 -10.29 3.11 -6.23
CA ALA A 18 -8.94 3.50 -6.65
C ALA A 18 -8.19 4.31 -5.59
N GLU A 19 -8.95 4.88 -4.65
CA GLU A 19 -8.43 5.65 -3.52
C GLU A 19 -9.06 5.14 -2.20
N PRO A 20 -8.28 5.10 -1.11
CA PRO A 20 -8.75 4.72 0.21
C PRO A 20 -9.99 5.51 0.65
N ALA A 21 -10.96 4.79 1.22
CA ALA A 21 -12.24 5.36 1.62
C ALA A 21 -12.09 6.49 2.65
N TRP A 22 -11.16 6.38 3.61
CA TRP A 22 -10.92 7.39 4.66
C TRP A 22 -10.54 8.78 4.12
N HIS A 23 -10.08 8.82 2.87
CA HIS A 23 -9.63 10.05 2.26
C HIS A 23 -10.75 10.78 1.51
N ASN A 24 -11.54 10.03 0.74
CA ASN A 24 -12.51 10.57 -0.22
C ASN A 24 -13.99 10.37 0.17
N VAL A 25 -14.30 9.39 1.02
CA VAL A 25 -15.68 8.91 1.21
C VAL A 25 -16.11 8.84 2.67
N LEU A 26 -15.21 8.42 3.56
CA LEU A 26 -15.50 8.14 4.96
C LEU A 26 -14.58 8.95 5.86
N GLU A 27 -15.10 9.42 7.00
CA GLU A 27 -14.25 9.93 8.08
C GLU A 27 -13.56 8.75 8.79
N SER A 28 -12.35 8.99 9.31
CA SER A 28 -11.61 7.99 10.07
C SER A 28 -11.03 8.63 11.34
N PRO A 29 -11.08 7.94 12.49
CA PRO A 29 -10.49 8.43 13.73
C PRO A 29 -8.96 8.36 13.72
N TYR A 30 -8.36 7.65 12.76
CA TYR A 30 -6.91 7.42 12.70
C TYR A 30 -6.15 8.50 11.93
N TYR A 31 -6.80 9.17 10.98
CA TYR A 31 -6.14 10.14 10.09
C TYR A 31 -6.57 11.57 10.36
N ASN A 32 -5.63 12.49 10.15
CA ASN A 32 -5.77 13.93 10.37
C ASN A 32 -5.13 14.70 9.19
N ASP A 33 -4.94 16.00 9.33
CA ASP A 33 -4.39 16.83 8.26
C ASP A 33 -2.91 16.56 7.95
N SER A 34 -2.08 16.17 8.93
CA SER A 34 -0.67 15.83 8.68
C SER A 34 -0.55 14.60 7.77
N HIS A 35 -1.41 13.59 7.99
CA HIS A 35 -1.54 12.42 7.13
C HIS A 35 -1.94 12.78 5.69
N ARG A 36 -2.93 13.67 5.53
CA ARG A 36 -3.39 14.14 4.21
C ARG A 36 -2.29 14.93 3.50
N LYS A 37 -1.56 15.78 4.23
CA LYS A 37 -0.43 16.56 3.73
C LYS A 37 0.72 15.66 3.26
N LEU A 38 1.09 14.65 4.07
CA LEU A 38 2.10 13.67 3.68
C LEU A 38 1.71 12.98 2.38
N ARG A 39 0.48 12.50 2.30
CA ARG A 39 -0.02 11.79 1.13
C ARG A 39 0.10 12.61 -0.15
N ALA A 40 -0.34 13.88 -0.09
CA ALA A 40 -0.24 14.80 -1.22
C ALA A 40 1.22 15.05 -1.62
N PHE A 41 2.11 15.25 -0.65
CA PHE A 41 3.53 15.45 -0.90
C PHE A 41 4.19 14.22 -1.56
N VAL A 42 3.95 13.02 -1.04
CA VAL A 42 4.53 11.79 -1.60
C VAL A 42 3.99 11.58 -3.02
N ARG A 43 2.69 11.73 -3.25
CA ARG A 43 2.10 11.60 -4.59
C ARG A 43 2.73 12.57 -5.58
N ASP A 44 2.81 13.85 -5.21
CA ASP A 44 3.39 14.90 -6.06
C ASP A 44 4.86 14.62 -6.37
N TYR A 45 5.65 14.19 -5.38
CA TYR A 45 7.04 13.84 -5.57
C TYR A 45 7.20 12.67 -6.54
N LEU A 46 6.44 11.59 -6.35
CA LEU A 46 6.52 10.41 -7.20
C LEU A 46 6.17 10.75 -8.65
N GLU A 47 5.02 11.39 -8.88
CA GLU A 47 4.54 11.75 -10.23
C GLU A 47 5.53 12.66 -10.98
N LYS A 48 6.22 13.56 -10.27
CA LYS A 48 7.19 14.48 -10.88
C LYS A 48 8.56 13.89 -11.11
N HIS A 49 9.04 13.03 -10.20
CA HIS A 49 10.46 12.69 -10.15
C HIS A 49 10.75 11.20 -10.38
N ILE A 50 9.80 10.31 -10.13
CA ILE A 50 10.01 8.86 -10.25
C ILE A 50 9.26 8.30 -11.45
N VAL A 51 7.99 8.67 -11.61
CA VAL A 51 7.12 8.14 -12.67
C VAL A 51 7.66 8.30 -14.08
N PRO A 52 8.21 9.46 -14.46
CA PRO A 52 8.69 9.65 -15.83
C PRO A 52 9.95 8.85 -16.19
N VAL A 53 10.68 8.33 -15.20
CA VAL A 53 12.07 7.83 -15.38
C VAL A 53 12.28 6.38 -14.91
N VAL A 54 11.35 5.80 -14.16
CA VAL A 54 11.53 4.47 -13.56
C VAL A 54 11.67 3.35 -14.60
N GLU A 55 11.03 3.47 -15.76
CA GLU A 55 11.15 2.48 -16.85
C GLU A 55 12.60 2.44 -17.38
N GLU A 56 13.23 3.61 -17.54
CA GLU A 56 14.64 3.71 -17.97
C GLU A 56 15.60 3.11 -16.92
N TRP A 57 15.35 3.34 -15.63
CA TRP A 57 16.16 2.76 -14.56
C TRP A 57 16.02 1.24 -14.48
N GLU A 58 14.83 0.70 -14.78
CA GLU A 58 14.62 -0.74 -14.85
C GLU A 58 15.37 -1.36 -16.05
N GLU A 59 15.35 -0.71 -17.21
CA GLU A 59 16.05 -1.18 -18.42
C GLU A 59 17.57 -1.16 -18.26
N THR A 60 18.10 -0.10 -17.63
CA THR A 60 19.54 0.06 -17.38
C THR A 60 20.01 -0.73 -16.16
N GLY A 61 19.10 -1.05 -15.24
CA GLY A 61 19.40 -1.73 -13.98
C GLY A 61 20.06 -0.85 -12.93
N GLU A 62 20.15 0.46 -13.15
CA GLU A 62 20.83 1.41 -12.27
C GLU A 62 19.96 2.64 -11.98
N VAL A 63 19.99 3.08 -10.72
CA VAL A 63 19.40 4.37 -10.32
C VAL A 63 20.54 5.38 -10.17
N PRO A 64 20.51 6.53 -10.89
CA PRO A 64 21.55 7.54 -10.77
C PRO A 64 21.75 8.03 -9.33
N LEU A 65 23.01 8.19 -8.92
CA LEU A 65 23.34 8.61 -7.55
C LEU A 65 22.67 9.93 -7.16
N GLU A 66 22.54 10.86 -8.11
CA GLU A 66 21.87 12.15 -7.89
C GLU A 66 20.41 12.00 -7.46
N GLU A 67 19.71 10.99 -7.99
CA GLU A 67 18.31 10.69 -7.67
C GLU A 67 18.18 10.03 -6.31
N ILE A 68 19.12 9.15 -5.96
CA ILE A 68 19.24 8.58 -4.60
C ILE A 68 19.45 9.70 -3.57
N VAL A 69 20.35 10.63 -3.86
CA VAL A 69 20.64 11.79 -2.99
C VAL A 69 19.42 12.71 -2.90
N ARG A 70 18.70 12.96 -4.01
CA ARG A 70 17.46 13.75 -4.02
C ARG A 70 16.38 13.10 -3.17
N TRP A 71 16.19 11.79 -3.31
CA TRP A 71 15.27 11.01 -2.50
C TRP A 71 15.60 11.15 -1.01
N ALA A 72 16.85 10.99 -0.62
CA ALA A 72 17.28 11.15 0.77
C ALA A 72 17.03 12.58 1.29
N ARG A 73 17.35 13.61 0.49
CA ARG A 73 17.16 15.03 0.86
C ARG A 73 15.69 15.43 0.97
N SER A 74 14.77 14.72 0.31
CA SER A 74 13.34 14.98 0.40
C SER A 74 12.70 14.59 1.74
N GLY A 75 13.43 13.87 2.59
CA GLY A 75 12.89 13.25 3.82
C GLY A 75 12.14 11.94 3.58
N LEU A 76 12.03 11.48 2.32
CA LEU A 76 11.42 10.20 1.97
C LEU A 76 12.32 8.99 2.24
N ALA A 77 13.54 9.19 2.75
CA ALA A 77 14.36 8.15 3.34
C ALA A 77 14.50 8.32 4.86
N PHE A 78 14.77 7.22 5.56
CA PHE A 78 15.23 7.20 6.96
C PHE A 78 14.31 7.92 7.98
N GLN A 79 12.98 7.78 7.85
CA GLN A 79 12.04 8.44 8.77
C GLN A 79 12.08 7.85 10.18
N ASP A 80 12.49 6.60 10.29
CA ASP A 80 12.72 5.86 11.54
C ASP A 80 14.04 6.24 12.22
N MET A 81 14.91 6.95 11.53
CA MET A 81 16.22 7.35 12.03
C MET A 81 16.10 8.62 12.87
N PRO A 82 16.62 8.62 14.13
CA PRO A 82 16.62 9.81 14.99
C PRO A 82 17.30 11.01 14.34
N GLU A 83 16.81 12.22 14.60
CA GLU A 83 17.30 13.48 14.02
C GLU A 83 18.84 13.63 14.12
N LYS A 84 19.42 13.25 15.27
CA LYS A 84 20.87 13.28 15.51
C LYS A 84 21.70 12.55 14.45
N TYR A 85 21.13 11.57 13.75
CA TYR A 85 21.81 10.82 12.70
C TYR A 85 21.42 11.27 11.28
N ARG A 86 20.50 12.23 11.14
CA ARG A 86 20.12 12.85 9.86
C ARG A 86 20.15 14.38 9.94
N PRO A 87 21.30 14.98 10.33
CA PRO A 87 21.39 16.42 10.53
C PRO A 87 21.03 17.18 9.25
N GLY A 88 20.10 18.13 9.36
CA GLY A 88 19.64 18.96 8.24
C GLY A 88 18.64 18.28 7.30
N ILE A 89 18.23 17.03 7.55
CA ILE A 89 17.17 16.34 6.80
C ILE A 89 15.93 16.26 7.68
N GLY A 90 14.92 17.05 7.34
CA GLY A 90 13.61 17.03 7.97
C GLY A 90 12.74 15.85 7.52
N LEU A 91 11.67 15.58 8.27
CA LEU A 91 10.64 14.64 7.86
C LEU A 91 9.87 15.15 6.62
N PRO A 92 9.32 14.24 5.80
CA PRO A 92 8.70 14.60 4.54
C PRO A 92 7.48 15.49 4.76
N ALA A 93 7.16 16.33 3.76
CA ALA A 93 6.13 17.37 3.83
C ALA A 93 6.32 18.40 4.97
N GLY A 94 7.50 18.47 5.59
CA GLY A 94 7.79 19.37 6.70
C GLY A 94 6.94 19.08 7.93
N ILE A 95 6.60 17.82 8.17
CA ILE A 95 5.80 17.38 9.32
C ILE A 95 6.69 17.38 10.57
N PRO A 96 6.28 17.99 11.69
CA PRO A 96 7.05 17.94 12.94
C PRO A 96 7.18 16.52 13.49
N GLU A 97 8.32 16.17 14.10
CA GLU A 97 8.55 14.82 14.65
C GLU A 97 7.51 14.40 15.69
N LYS A 98 7.04 15.37 16.49
CA LYS A 98 5.98 15.18 17.49
C LYS A 98 4.62 14.78 16.91
N GLU A 99 4.37 15.08 15.63
CA GLU A 99 3.14 14.73 14.92
C GLU A 99 3.28 13.46 14.10
N TRP A 100 4.52 12.98 13.89
CA TRP A 100 4.81 11.77 13.13
C TRP A 100 4.46 10.53 13.94
N ASP A 101 3.65 9.66 13.34
CA ASP A 101 3.20 8.42 13.96
C ASP A 101 3.19 7.24 12.97
N ILE A 102 2.79 6.06 13.45
CA ILE A 102 2.74 4.83 12.64
C ILE A 102 1.83 4.93 11.41
N PHE A 103 0.79 5.78 11.44
CA PHE A 103 -0.12 5.96 10.32
C PHE A 103 0.53 6.77 9.18
N HIS A 104 1.50 7.64 9.49
CA HIS A 104 2.34 8.28 8.48
C HIS A 104 3.18 7.25 7.72
N PHE A 105 3.73 6.26 8.41
CA PHE A 105 4.48 5.17 7.75
C PHE A 105 3.58 4.36 6.81
N ILE A 106 2.35 4.04 7.21
CA ILE A 106 1.41 3.31 6.36
C ILE A 106 1.12 4.08 5.06
N ILE A 107 0.88 5.40 5.17
CA ILE A 107 0.63 6.26 4.01
C ILE A 107 1.84 6.34 3.10
N LEU A 108 3.03 6.53 3.67
CA LEU A 108 4.28 6.58 2.92
C LEU A 108 4.47 5.31 2.11
N HIS A 109 4.35 4.14 2.74
CA HIS A 109 4.49 2.84 2.07
C HIS A 109 3.39 2.59 1.03
N GLN A 110 2.15 3.00 1.31
CA GLN A 110 1.07 2.88 0.35
C GLN A 110 1.33 3.72 -0.91
N GLU A 111 1.77 4.96 -0.74
CA GLU A 111 2.00 5.87 -1.86
C GLU A 111 3.26 5.47 -2.64
N THR A 112 4.35 5.06 -1.99
CA THR A 112 5.54 4.54 -2.69
C THR A 112 5.23 3.26 -3.45
N ALA A 113 4.38 2.38 -2.93
CA ALA A 113 3.93 1.18 -3.63
C ALA A 113 3.12 1.49 -4.91
N ARG A 114 2.59 2.70 -5.08
CA ARG A 114 1.89 3.10 -6.32
C ARG A 114 2.81 3.29 -7.51
N VAL A 115 4.13 3.38 -7.30
CA VAL A 115 5.13 3.34 -8.38
C VAL A 115 5.11 1.99 -9.11
N GLY A 116 4.46 0.94 -8.55
CA GLY A 116 4.08 -0.28 -9.30
C GLY A 116 2.84 -0.11 -10.19
N TYR A 117 2.44 1.14 -10.46
CA TYR A 117 1.36 1.67 -11.29
C TYR A 117 0.07 0.87 -11.52
N VAL A 118 -1.08 1.42 -11.10
CA VAL A 118 -2.40 0.93 -11.51
C VAL A 118 -2.87 1.67 -12.77
N GLY A 119 -3.14 0.95 -13.85
CA GLY A 119 -3.84 1.45 -15.03
C GLY A 119 -5.37 1.41 -14.84
N CYS A 120 -6.07 2.46 -15.26
CA CYS A 120 -7.53 2.45 -15.28
C CYS A 120 -8.06 1.60 -16.44
N LEU A 121 -8.97 0.69 -16.11
CA LEU A 121 -9.72 -0.15 -17.05
C LEU A 121 -10.82 0.61 -17.82
N GLY A 122 -10.82 1.95 -17.77
CA GLY A 122 -11.94 2.81 -18.17
C GLY A 122 -12.25 2.79 -19.66
N ASP A 123 -11.24 2.61 -20.51
CA ASP A 123 -11.39 2.89 -21.94
C ASP A 123 -11.66 1.64 -22.80
N ARG A 124 -11.67 0.43 -22.20
CA ARG A 124 -11.82 -0.81 -22.96
C ARG A 124 -13.28 -1.20 -23.15
N HIS A 125 -13.65 -1.35 -24.43
CA HIS A 125 -15.00 -1.71 -24.87
C HIS A 125 -15.02 -3.12 -25.46
N THR A 126 -16.04 -3.92 -25.11
CA THR A 126 -16.34 -5.21 -25.74
C THR A 126 -17.86 -5.35 -25.89
N PHE A 127 -18.31 -5.99 -26.98
CA PHE A 127 -19.75 -6.14 -27.26
C PHE A 127 -20.53 -4.80 -27.18
N ARG A 128 -19.93 -3.73 -27.73
CA ARG A 128 -20.49 -2.36 -27.79
C ARG A 128 -20.74 -1.69 -26.43
N GLN A 129 -20.14 -2.19 -25.35
CA GLN A 129 -20.21 -1.56 -24.04
C GLN A 129 -18.84 -1.56 -23.33
N PRO A 130 -18.60 -0.60 -22.42
CA PRO A 130 -17.41 -0.62 -21.56
C PRO A 130 -17.32 -1.92 -20.76
N LEU A 131 -16.11 -2.42 -20.51
CA LEU A 131 -15.89 -3.67 -19.77
C LEU A 131 -16.58 -3.65 -18.40
N PHE A 132 -16.56 -2.50 -17.72
CA PHE A 132 -17.20 -2.33 -16.42
C PHE A 132 -18.73 -2.53 -16.43
N ARG A 133 -19.40 -2.46 -17.59
CA ARG A 133 -20.85 -2.73 -17.66
C ARG A 133 -21.19 -4.21 -17.55
N HIS A 134 -20.25 -5.10 -17.89
CA HIS A 134 -20.44 -6.54 -17.74
C HIS A 134 -20.49 -6.94 -16.27
N GLN A 135 -21.55 -7.66 -15.87
CA GLN A 135 -21.78 -8.07 -14.48
C GLN A 135 -20.60 -8.85 -13.89
N VAL A 136 -20.01 -9.75 -14.67
CA VAL A 136 -18.87 -10.59 -14.24
C VAL A 136 -17.67 -9.74 -13.84
N ILE A 137 -17.40 -8.63 -14.55
CA ILE A 137 -16.32 -7.70 -14.22
C ILE A 137 -16.62 -6.97 -12.91
N ARG A 138 -17.86 -6.49 -12.74
CA ARG A 138 -18.29 -5.85 -11.49
C ARG A 138 -18.19 -6.79 -10.29
N HIS A 139 -18.55 -8.07 -10.45
CA HIS A 139 -18.40 -9.07 -9.38
C HIS A 139 -16.92 -9.29 -9.00
N LYS A 140 -16.00 -9.31 -9.98
CA LYS A 140 -14.56 -9.42 -9.72
C LYS A 140 -14.03 -8.21 -8.94
N LEU A 141 -14.40 -7.00 -9.38
CA LEU A 141 -14.03 -5.76 -8.70
C LEU A 141 -14.58 -5.70 -7.28
N ALA A 142 -15.86 -6.05 -7.09
CA ALA A 142 -16.48 -6.11 -5.76
C ALA A 142 -15.80 -7.14 -4.84
N LYS A 143 -15.42 -8.30 -5.37
CA LYS A 143 -14.66 -9.31 -4.61
C LYS A 143 -13.31 -8.76 -4.15
N MET A 144 -12.55 -8.14 -5.04
CA MET A 144 -11.25 -7.54 -4.70
C MET A 144 -11.41 -6.41 -3.68
N ALA A 145 -12.34 -5.49 -3.93
CA ALA A 145 -12.63 -4.37 -3.03
C ALA A 145 -12.94 -4.86 -1.61
N ARG A 146 -13.84 -5.85 -1.45
CA ARG A 146 -14.16 -6.42 -0.15
C ARG A 146 -12.93 -6.92 0.61
N TYR A 147 -12.02 -7.59 -0.07
CA TYR A 147 -10.81 -8.09 0.56
C TYR A 147 -9.82 -6.96 0.90
N ILE A 148 -9.61 -6.02 -0.01
CA ILE A 148 -8.71 -4.88 0.20
C ILE A 148 -9.19 -4.04 1.39
N GLU A 149 -10.48 -3.70 1.44
CA GLU A 149 -11.08 -2.94 2.54
C GLU A 149 -10.94 -3.67 3.88
N SER A 150 -11.20 -4.99 3.91
CA SER A 150 -11.04 -5.79 5.13
C SER A 150 -9.58 -5.87 5.61
N HIS A 151 -8.63 -5.91 4.67
CA HIS A 151 -7.22 -5.99 4.97
C HIS A 151 -6.69 -4.64 5.46
N TRP A 152 -7.15 -3.54 4.85
CA TRP A 152 -6.86 -2.19 5.29
C TRP A 152 -7.32 -1.94 6.73
N ALA A 153 -8.55 -2.33 7.06
CA ALA A 153 -9.05 -2.25 8.44
C ALA A 153 -8.18 -3.07 9.42
N TRP A 154 -7.68 -4.23 9.00
CA TRP A 154 -6.78 -5.02 9.85
C TRP A 154 -5.42 -4.34 10.06
N ILE A 155 -4.84 -3.75 9.01
CA ILE A 155 -3.60 -2.95 9.11
C ILE A 155 -3.80 -1.78 10.08
N GLU A 156 -4.90 -1.04 9.96
CA GLU A 156 -5.24 0.08 10.85
C GLU A 156 -5.36 -0.37 12.30
N GLN A 157 -6.01 -1.52 12.54
CA GLN A 157 -6.14 -2.07 13.89
C GLN A 157 -4.76 -2.43 14.49
N ILE A 158 -3.87 -3.03 13.70
CA ILE A 158 -2.50 -3.33 14.15
C ILE A 158 -1.74 -2.04 14.45
N ALA A 159 -1.84 -1.05 13.56
CA ALA A 159 -1.21 0.27 13.73
C ALA A 159 -1.68 0.98 14.99
N TYR A 160 -3.00 0.96 15.23
CA TYR A 160 -3.60 1.48 16.46
C TYR A 160 -3.00 0.80 17.69
N HIS A 161 -2.88 -0.52 17.70
CA HIS A 161 -2.27 -1.24 18.82
C HIS A 161 -0.81 -0.83 19.04
N ILE A 162 0.01 -0.74 17.96
CA ILE A 162 1.41 -0.30 18.06
C ILE A 162 1.50 1.11 18.65
N LYS A 163 0.64 2.03 18.20
CA LYS A 163 0.57 3.40 18.72
C LYS A 163 0.17 3.42 20.19
N ALA A 164 -0.83 2.63 20.58
CA ALA A 164 -1.34 2.58 21.95
C ALA A 164 -0.33 1.95 22.93
N THR A 165 0.45 0.96 22.50
CA THR A 165 1.49 0.30 23.32
C THR A 165 2.84 1.01 23.27
N GLY A 166 3.01 2.01 22.39
CA GLY A 166 4.27 2.72 22.21
C GLY A 166 5.36 1.91 21.51
N GLY A 167 5.01 0.82 20.81
CA GLY A 167 5.96 -0.04 20.14
C GLY A 167 5.41 -1.41 19.76
N ILE A 168 6.23 -2.20 19.05
CA ILE A 168 5.89 -3.55 18.59
C ILE A 168 6.19 -4.54 19.73
N GLY A 169 5.14 -4.95 20.45
CA GLY A 169 5.22 -5.99 21.48
C GLY A 169 5.18 -7.41 20.88
N PRO A 170 5.68 -8.43 21.62
CA PRO A 170 5.61 -9.83 21.20
C PRO A 170 4.20 -10.30 20.84
N GLU A 171 3.17 -9.76 21.49
CA GLU A 171 1.76 -10.12 21.33
C GLU A 171 1.21 -9.79 19.94
N LEU A 172 1.85 -8.86 19.23
CA LEU A 172 1.47 -8.45 17.87
C LEU A 172 2.19 -9.26 16.79
N SER A 173 3.27 -9.96 17.11
CA SER A 173 4.12 -10.66 16.13
C SER A 173 3.33 -11.62 15.23
N SER A 174 2.45 -12.43 15.82
CA SER A 174 1.59 -13.39 15.11
C SER A 174 0.61 -12.68 14.17
N ARG A 175 -0.01 -11.58 14.61
CA ARG A 175 -0.98 -10.80 13.83
C ARG A 175 -0.29 -10.10 12.66
N ILE A 176 0.89 -9.51 12.89
CA ILE A 176 1.71 -8.88 11.85
C ILE A 176 2.13 -9.92 10.80
N ALA A 177 2.60 -11.10 11.25
CA ALA A 177 2.97 -12.21 10.38
C ALA A 177 1.82 -12.65 9.47
N LEU A 178 0.64 -12.91 10.04
CA LEU A 178 -0.53 -13.32 9.26
C LEU A 178 -1.06 -12.19 8.35
N CYS A 179 -0.98 -10.94 8.82
CA CYS A 179 -1.34 -9.76 8.03
C CYS A 179 -0.45 -9.68 6.77
N LYS A 180 0.88 -9.83 6.90
CA LYS A 180 1.80 -9.89 5.75
C LYS A 180 1.35 -10.95 4.74
N VAL A 181 1.08 -12.17 5.22
CA VAL A 181 0.68 -13.30 4.36
C VAL A 181 -0.60 -12.98 3.60
N GLN A 182 -1.61 -12.44 4.30
CA GLN A 182 -2.84 -12.02 3.64
C GLN A 182 -2.57 -10.95 2.57
N GLY A 183 -1.75 -9.95 2.85
CA GLY A 183 -1.38 -8.91 1.89
C GLY A 183 -0.79 -9.50 0.60
N GLY A 184 0.15 -10.45 0.72
CA GLY A 184 0.74 -11.15 -0.42
C GLY A 184 -0.29 -11.88 -1.28
N ARG A 185 -1.16 -12.70 -0.65
CA ARG A 185 -2.23 -13.42 -1.36
C ARG A 185 -3.25 -12.49 -2.03
N LEU A 186 -3.51 -11.33 -1.43
CA LEU A 186 -4.39 -10.32 -2.04
C LEU A 186 -3.76 -9.67 -3.25
N LEU A 187 -2.45 -9.42 -3.23
CA LEU A 187 -1.72 -8.92 -4.39
C LEU A 187 -1.74 -9.95 -5.54
N GLU A 188 -1.56 -11.24 -5.24
CA GLU A 188 -1.68 -12.31 -6.25
C GLU A 188 -3.07 -12.34 -6.89
N LEU A 189 -4.12 -12.26 -6.06
CA LEU A 189 -5.50 -12.22 -6.54
C LEU A 189 -5.75 -10.98 -7.42
N ALA A 190 -5.30 -9.81 -6.96
CA ALA A 190 -5.48 -8.56 -7.69
C ALA A 190 -4.76 -8.59 -9.04
N ASN A 191 -3.50 -9.02 -9.06
CA ASN A 191 -2.72 -9.14 -10.28
C ASN A 191 -3.34 -10.14 -11.27
N ARG A 192 -3.73 -11.33 -10.80
CA ARG A 192 -4.39 -12.34 -11.63
C ARG A 192 -5.68 -11.81 -12.27
N GLU A 193 -6.53 -11.16 -11.49
CA GLU A 193 -7.79 -10.62 -12.02
C GLU A 193 -7.53 -9.43 -12.95
N ALA A 194 -6.53 -8.59 -12.66
CA ALA A 194 -6.13 -7.51 -13.56
C ALA A 194 -5.62 -8.03 -14.91
N GLN A 195 -4.79 -9.08 -14.93
CA GLN A 195 -4.34 -9.74 -16.16
C GLN A 195 -5.51 -10.32 -16.94
N GLN A 196 -6.42 -11.03 -16.25
CA GLN A 196 -7.59 -11.63 -16.89
C GLN A 196 -8.50 -10.59 -17.52
N ILE A 197 -8.72 -9.45 -16.85
CA ILE A 197 -9.55 -8.35 -17.38
C ILE A 197 -8.82 -7.64 -18.54
N SER A 198 -7.50 -7.52 -18.44
CA SER A 198 -6.64 -6.90 -19.47
C SER A 198 -6.37 -7.82 -20.67
N GLY A 199 -6.72 -9.11 -20.60
CA GLY A 199 -6.47 -10.08 -21.66
C GLY A 199 -5.00 -10.10 -22.08
N GLY A 200 -4.72 -10.27 -23.38
CA GLY A 200 -3.35 -10.31 -23.90
C GLY A 200 -2.49 -9.10 -23.54
N ASN A 201 -3.09 -7.91 -23.42
CA ASN A 201 -2.35 -6.69 -23.05
C ASN A 201 -1.76 -6.77 -21.64
N GLY A 202 -2.36 -7.53 -20.72
CA GLY A 202 -1.84 -7.71 -19.35
C GLY A 202 -0.54 -8.52 -19.27
N TYR A 203 -0.04 -9.02 -20.40
CA TYR A 203 1.21 -9.76 -20.53
C TYR A 203 2.22 -9.05 -21.45
N GLN A 204 1.86 -7.91 -22.02
CA GLN A 204 2.73 -7.14 -22.91
C GLN A 204 3.42 -6.05 -22.09
N ARG A 205 4.72 -5.87 -22.33
CA ARG A 205 5.46 -4.71 -21.79
C ARG A 205 4.96 -3.43 -22.47
N GLY A 206 4.86 -2.36 -21.69
CA GLY A 206 4.37 -1.06 -22.15
C GLY A 206 2.85 -1.01 -22.41
N GLY A 207 2.36 0.18 -22.78
CA GLY A 207 0.95 0.41 -23.06
C GLY A 207 0.03 0.23 -21.84
N ILE A 208 -1.26 -0.01 -22.09
CA ILE A 208 -2.31 -0.02 -21.05
C ILE A 208 -2.12 -1.16 -20.03
N GLY A 209 -1.52 -2.28 -20.43
CA GLY A 209 -1.31 -3.46 -19.59
C GLY A 209 0.11 -3.68 -19.07
N GLY A 210 1.08 -2.86 -19.50
CA GLY A 210 2.49 -2.99 -19.11
C GLY A 210 2.73 -2.97 -17.61
N ARG A 211 1.90 -2.25 -16.86
CA ARG A 211 2.01 -2.16 -15.41
C ARG A 211 1.54 -3.43 -14.69
N VAL A 212 0.47 -4.04 -15.22
CA VAL A 212 -0.01 -5.34 -14.72
C VAL A 212 1.04 -6.41 -15.02
N GLU A 213 1.69 -6.34 -16.19
CA GLU A 213 2.83 -7.19 -16.52
C GLU A 213 4.00 -6.99 -15.54
N GLN A 214 4.37 -5.74 -15.24
CA GLN A 214 5.44 -5.42 -14.30
C GLN A 214 5.15 -5.94 -12.89
N ILE A 215 3.96 -5.64 -12.34
CA ILE A 215 3.53 -6.20 -11.05
C ILE A 215 3.64 -7.72 -11.06
N SER A 216 3.25 -8.37 -12.16
CA SER A 216 3.30 -9.83 -12.26
C SER A 216 4.72 -10.40 -12.18
N ARG A 217 5.73 -9.68 -12.68
CA ARG A 217 7.15 -10.06 -12.59
C ARG A 217 7.69 -9.88 -11.18
N ASP A 218 7.34 -8.77 -10.53
CA ASP A 218 7.85 -8.41 -9.20
C ASP A 218 7.11 -9.12 -8.06
N LEU A 219 5.90 -9.61 -8.33
CA LEU A 219 4.96 -10.22 -7.39
C LEU A 219 5.63 -11.20 -6.41
N ARG A 220 6.47 -12.10 -6.93
CA ARG A 220 7.09 -13.14 -6.10
C ARG A 220 8.12 -12.58 -5.13
N MET A 221 8.83 -11.52 -5.50
CA MET A 221 9.74 -10.83 -4.58
C MET A 221 8.96 -10.20 -3.42
N SER A 222 7.81 -9.59 -3.68
CA SER A 222 6.97 -9.00 -2.63
C SER A 222 6.38 -10.04 -1.67
N ILE A 223 6.09 -11.25 -2.16
CA ILE A 223 5.48 -12.32 -1.35
C ILE A 223 6.53 -13.06 -0.53
N VAL A 224 7.66 -13.39 -1.14
CA VAL A 224 8.73 -14.18 -0.49
C VAL A 224 9.63 -13.30 0.36
N GLY A 225 9.78 -12.01 0.02
CA GLY A 225 10.58 -11.05 0.77
C GLY A 225 10.20 -11.01 2.24
N GLY A 226 11.21 -11.02 3.12
CA GLY A 226 11.01 -11.05 4.57
C GLY A 226 10.48 -12.37 5.15
N GLY A 227 10.42 -13.44 4.35
CA GLY A 227 10.06 -14.81 4.76
C GLY A 227 8.93 -15.40 3.91
N SER A 228 9.04 -16.70 3.61
CA SER A 228 8.00 -17.41 2.85
C SER A 228 6.72 -17.56 3.66
N GLU A 229 5.62 -17.79 2.96
CA GLU A 229 4.29 -17.92 3.56
C GLU A 229 4.22 -19.07 4.58
N GLU A 230 4.77 -20.24 4.23
CA GLU A 230 4.76 -21.42 5.08
C GLU A 230 5.54 -21.19 6.37
N ILE A 231 6.69 -20.51 6.27
CA ILE A 231 7.53 -20.19 7.42
C ILE A 231 6.85 -19.15 8.33
N ILE A 232 6.28 -18.10 7.75
CA ILE A 232 5.64 -17.03 8.51
C ILE A 232 4.35 -17.53 9.19
N THR A 233 3.58 -18.38 8.52
CA THR A 233 2.34 -18.95 9.09
C THR A 233 2.64 -19.91 10.24
N ASP A 234 3.63 -20.80 10.09
CA ASP A 234 4.11 -21.67 11.17
C ASP A 234 4.66 -20.85 12.35
N LEU A 235 5.48 -19.82 12.07
CA LEU A 235 5.98 -18.91 13.11
C LEU A 235 4.83 -18.24 13.87
N ALA A 236 3.81 -17.74 13.18
CA ALA A 236 2.67 -17.08 13.81
C ALA A 236 1.95 -18.00 14.81
N VAL A 237 1.73 -19.26 14.43
CA VAL A 237 1.11 -20.27 15.32
C VAL A 237 2.01 -20.59 16.51
N ARG A 238 3.31 -20.78 16.28
CA ARG A 238 4.29 -21.05 17.36
C ARG A 238 4.34 -19.93 18.38
N GLN A 239 4.30 -18.66 17.93
CA GLN A 239 4.27 -17.51 18.84
C GLN A 239 2.97 -17.48 19.65
N GLU A 240 1.80 -17.71 19.03
CA GLU A 240 0.54 -17.77 19.77
C GLU A 240 0.49 -18.95 20.74
N MET A 241 1.03 -20.12 20.39
CA MET A 241 1.14 -21.25 21.32
C MET A 241 2.00 -20.89 22.54
N LYS A 242 3.14 -20.23 22.33
CA LYS A 242 4.01 -19.74 23.41
C LYS A 242 3.24 -18.77 24.33
N HIS A 243 2.53 -17.81 23.76
CA HIS A 243 1.72 -16.86 24.53
C HIS A 243 0.53 -17.52 25.22
N ALA A 244 -0.11 -18.52 24.59
CA ALA A 244 -1.20 -19.28 25.18
C ALA A 244 -0.73 -20.08 26.40
N LYS A 245 0.43 -20.73 26.32
CA LYS A 245 1.05 -21.42 27.47
C LYS A 245 1.38 -20.44 28.60
N ALA A 246 1.92 -19.27 28.28
CA ALA A 246 2.18 -18.22 29.27
C ALA A 246 0.88 -17.72 29.95
N ARG A 247 -0.26 -17.75 29.24
CA ARG A 247 -1.60 -17.44 29.78
C ARG A 247 -2.24 -18.60 30.56
N GLY A 248 -1.55 -19.73 30.73
CA GLY A 248 -2.07 -20.90 31.45
C GLY A 248 -2.93 -21.86 30.62
N SER A 249 -2.90 -21.75 29.30
CA SER A 249 -3.59 -22.70 28.42
C SER A 249 -2.95 -24.09 28.46
N LYS A 250 -3.76 -25.15 28.38
CA LYS A 250 -3.34 -26.56 28.40
C LYS A 250 -2.97 -27.14 27.01
N LEU A 251 -2.76 -26.26 26.02
CA LEU A 251 -2.34 -26.62 24.66
C LEU A 251 -0.95 -27.27 24.61
#